data_AF-A0A821Q3U4-F1
#
_entry.id   AF-A0A821Q3U4-F1
#
_cell.length_a   1.000
_cell.length_b   1.000
_cell.length_c   1.000
_cell.angle_alpha   90.00
_cell.angle_beta   90.00
_cell.angle_gamma   90.00
#
_symmetry.space_group_name_H-M   'P 1'
#
loop_
_entity.id
_entity.type
_entity.pdbx_description
1 polymer ?
#
loop_
_entity_poly.entity_id
_entity_poly.type
_entity_poly.pdbx_seq_one_letter_code
_entity_poly.pdbx_strand_id
1 'polypeptide(L)'
;WPVFLIFFGGLDQSIECESVDRTSITIPDIQFSLIHQLEKVVRSSIHVVIMSGSGLDLTYIRDSPQFDSLIWIGYAGQSDGLAISNVVFDQYNPGRRLPIAMYSASYVDNHRVLVRLFRVNVTNTGEISGDDVVLAFVRSRNATMNGEISPIKQLFGFERVSLAVNQSKDVFFPLTVQHLLTIARDGTKWLRPGSYDILIGEQHMHTLKLYGQSIQWASKRHVFSSNENI
;
A
#
# COMPACT_ATOMS: atom_id res chain seq x y z
N TRP A 1 17.45 24.29 32.47
CA TRP A 1 16.77 23.01 32.30
C TRP A 1 17.01 22.51 30.88
N PRO A 2 17.39 21.24 30.67
CA PRO A 2 17.47 20.71 29.31
C PRO A 2 16.09 20.85 28.66
N VAL A 3 16.06 21.47 27.49
CA VAL A 3 14.85 21.61 26.69
C VAL A 3 14.87 20.45 25.71
N PHE A 4 13.82 19.63 25.73
CA PHE A 4 13.61 18.55 24.78
C PHE A 4 12.22 18.72 24.16
N LEU A 5 12.05 18.21 22.94
CA LEU A 5 10.76 18.23 22.24
C LEU A 5 10.22 16.81 22.17
N ILE A 6 8.94 16.64 22.51
CA ILE A 6 8.22 15.39 22.31
C ILE A 6 7.20 15.60 21.20
N PHE A 7 7.35 14.85 20.11
CA PHE A 7 6.39 14.80 19.02
C PHE A 7 5.41 13.67 19.25
N PHE A 8 4.11 13.98 19.24
CA PHE A 8 3.03 13.00 19.26
C PHE A 8 2.39 12.96 17.87
N GLY A 9 2.35 11.78 17.26
CA GLY A 9 1.77 11.59 15.94
C GLY A 9 1.50 10.13 15.61
N GLY A 10 1.31 9.85 14.33
CA GLY A 10 0.91 8.54 13.82
C GLY A 10 -0.46 8.60 13.14
N LEU A 11 -1.33 7.65 13.48
CA LEU A 11 -2.63 7.40 12.87
C LEU A 11 -3.77 7.57 13.87
N ASP A 12 -4.97 7.66 13.33
CA ASP A 12 -6.21 7.58 14.07
C ASP A 12 -7.24 6.74 13.30
N GLN A 13 -8.45 6.60 13.87
CA GLN A 13 -9.54 5.84 13.27
C GLN A 13 -10.11 6.46 11.99
N SER A 14 -9.74 7.69 11.63
CA SER A 14 -10.10 8.25 10.32
C SER A 14 -9.23 7.68 9.19
N ILE A 15 -8.06 7.13 9.53
CA ILE A 15 -7.09 6.57 8.57
C ILE A 15 -7.11 5.03 8.61
N GLU A 16 -7.30 4.43 9.78
CA GLU A 16 -7.38 2.97 9.94
C GLU A 16 -8.58 2.57 10.83
N CYS A 17 -9.61 2.02 10.20
CA CYS A 17 -10.74 1.44 10.92
C CYS A 17 -11.36 0.31 10.09
N GLU A 18 -12.42 -0.29 10.64
CA GLU A 18 -13.19 -1.30 9.92
C GLU A 18 -13.68 -0.73 8.58
N SER A 19 -13.48 -1.49 7.50
CA SER A 19 -13.81 -1.09 6.12
C SER A 19 -12.98 0.07 5.54
N VAL A 20 -11.93 0.51 6.24
CA VAL A 20 -11.01 1.55 5.77
C VAL A 20 -9.58 1.01 5.81
N ASP A 21 -9.21 0.29 4.75
CA ASP A 21 -7.84 -0.16 4.54
C ASP A 21 -6.96 1.01 4.10
N ARG A 22 -5.73 1.06 4.64
CA ARG A 22 -4.73 2.05 4.22
C ARG A 22 -4.12 1.68 2.87
N THR A 23 -3.87 2.71 2.05
CA THR A 23 -3.15 2.56 0.78
C THR A 23 -1.64 2.74 0.91
N SER A 24 -1.18 3.35 2.01
CA SER A 24 0.21 3.54 2.38
C SER A 24 0.43 3.18 3.85
N ILE A 25 1.64 2.73 4.19
CA ILE A 25 2.06 2.51 5.57
C ILE A 25 3.04 3.58 6.08
N THR A 26 3.17 4.70 5.38
CA THR A 26 3.92 5.87 5.85
C THR A 26 3.16 6.64 6.92
N ILE A 27 3.87 7.47 7.69
CA ILE A 27 3.23 8.53 8.49
C ILE A 27 2.54 9.51 7.52
N PRO A 28 1.38 10.10 7.88
CA PRO A 28 0.70 11.08 7.03
C PRO A 28 1.59 12.24 6.60
N ASP A 29 1.47 12.66 5.33
CA ASP A 29 2.38 13.63 4.68
C ASP A 29 2.52 14.96 5.42
N ILE A 30 1.44 15.45 6.03
CA ILE A 30 1.43 16.70 6.80
C ILE A 30 2.29 16.55 8.07
N GLN A 31 2.16 15.42 8.77
CA GLN A 31 2.97 15.13 9.95
C GLN A 31 4.44 14.91 9.55
N PHE A 32 4.70 14.23 8.44
CA PHE A 32 6.05 14.06 7.92
C PHE A 32 6.71 15.41 7.58
N SER A 33 5.96 16.31 6.92
CA SER A 33 6.42 17.66 6.61
C SER A 33 6.71 18.48 7.87
N LEU A 34 5.86 18.35 8.90
CA LEU A 34 6.07 18.99 10.20
C LEU A 34 7.35 18.47 10.88
N ILE A 35 7.54 17.15 10.93
CA ILE A 35 8.75 16.53 11.50
C ILE A 35 9.99 17.06 10.78
N HIS A 36 9.97 17.10 9.45
CA HIS A 36 11.10 17.60 8.65
C HIS A 36 11.38 19.10 8.87
N GLN A 37 10.36 19.90 9.19
CA GLN A 37 10.55 21.30 9.59
C GLN A 37 11.12 21.42 11.01
N LEU A 38 10.67 20.58 11.94
CA LEU A 38 11.18 20.54 13.31
C LEU A 38 12.67 20.19 13.33
N GLU A 39 13.13 19.24 12.53
CA GLU A 39 14.56 18.91 12.41
C GLU A 39 15.44 20.11 12.02
N LYS A 40 14.90 21.08 11.28
CA LYS A 40 15.66 22.28 10.85
C LYS A 40 15.78 23.33 11.95
N VAL A 41 14.84 23.36 12.88
CA VAL A 41 14.69 24.43 13.89
C VAL A 41 15.18 23.95 15.25
N VAL A 42 14.84 22.72 15.62
CA VAL A 42 15.13 22.14 16.92
C VAL A 42 16.60 21.75 16.96
N ARG A 43 17.33 22.31 17.94
CA ARG A 43 18.75 22.01 18.17
C ARG A 43 18.96 20.89 19.18
N SER A 44 17.96 20.62 20.00
CA SER A 44 17.91 19.53 20.97
C SER A 44 17.39 18.24 20.33
N SER A 45 17.60 17.11 20.99
CA SER A 45 17.01 15.84 20.60
C SER A 45 15.48 15.90 20.54
N ILE A 46 14.92 15.19 19.57
CA ILE A 46 13.47 15.00 19.42
C ILE A 46 13.12 13.58 19.88
N HIS A 47 12.13 13.47 20.76
CA HIS A 47 11.57 12.19 21.18
C HIS A 47 10.23 12.00 20.49
N VAL A 48 9.99 10.80 19.94
CA VAL A 48 8.80 10.52 19.13
C VAL A 48 7.89 9.54 19.85
N VAL A 49 6.62 9.89 19.97
CA VAL A 49 5.54 9.00 20.43
C VAL A 49 4.61 8.74 19.25
N ILE A 50 4.51 7.48 18.83
CA ILE A 50 3.69 7.04 17.69
C ILE A 50 2.45 6.29 18.20
N MET A 51 1.29 6.81 17.84
CA MET A 51 -0.02 6.20 18.01
C MET A 51 -0.43 5.52 16.71
N SER A 52 -0.61 4.21 16.73
CA SER A 52 -1.17 3.47 15.60
C SER A 52 -1.59 2.07 16.03
N GLY A 53 -2.71 1.58 15.53
CA GLY A 53 -3.12 0.18 15.68
C GLY A 53 -2.28 -0.75 14.80
N SER A 54 -1.91 -0.30 13.60
CA SER A 54 -1.10 -1.07 12.65
C SER A 54 0.33 -0.54 12.48
N GLY A 55 1.14 -1.26 11.72
CA GLY A 55 2.56 -0.94 11.54
C GLY A 55 2.79 0.25 10.62
N LEU A 56 3.83 1.04 10.92
CA LEU A 56 4.25 2.20 10.14
C LEU A 56 5.69 2.05 9.66
N ASP A 57 6.01 2.63 8.50
CA ASP A 57 7.39 2.84 8.10
C ASP A 57 7.99 3.97 8.93
N LEU A 58 8.82 3.59 9.89
CA LEU A 58 9.55 4.49 10.80
C LEU A 58 11.04 4.54 10.49
N THR A 59 11.46 4.06 9.30
CA THR A 59 12.85 4.02 8.84
C THR A 59 13.51 5.40 8.90
N TYR A 60 12.78 6.44 8.46
CA TYR A 60 13.26 7.83 8.52
C TYR A 60 13.62 8.29 9.93
N ILE A 61 12.75 7.99 10.90
CA ILE A 61 12.93 8.39 12.30
C ILE A 61 14.07 7.58 12.93
N ARG A 62 14.13 6.27 12.64
CA ARG A 62 15.18 5.38 13.15
C ARG A 62 16.57 5.77 12.67
N ASP A 63 16.69 6.18 11.41
CA ASP A 63 17.99 6.39 10.75
C ASP A 63 18.48 7.85 10.89
N SER A 64 17.61 8.79 11.28
CA SER A 64 18.00 10.20 11.49
C SER A 64 18.61 10.40 12.89
N PRO A 65 19.79 11.04 12.99
CA PRO A 65 20.46 11.28 14.27
C PRO A 65 19.78 12.36 15.13
N GLN A 66 18.74 13.04 14.62
CA GLN A 66 18.00 14.05 15.36
C GLN A 66 17.00 13.44 16.36
N PHE A 67 16.64 12.17 16.19
CA PHE A 67 15.68 11.46 17.04
C PHE A 67 16.39 10.50 18.00
N ASP A 68 16.24 10.75 19.30
CA ASP A 68 16.92 9.95 20.34
C ASP A 68 16.06 8.77 20.82
N SER A 69 14.74 8.89 20.74
CA SER A 69 13.84 7.83 21.19
C SER A 69 12.55 7.79 20.40
N LEU A 70 12.01 6.57 20.30
CA LEU A 70 10.76 6.24 19.64
C LEU A 70 9.93 5.33 20.56
N ILE A 71 8.72 5.75 20.88
CA ILE A 71 7.76 5.01 21.72
C ILE A 71 6.53 4.71 20.88
N TRP A 72 6.19 3.43 20.71
CA TRP A 72 4.93 3.00 20.09
C TRP A 72 3.92 2.64 21.17
N ILE A 73 2.72 3.23 21.12
CA ILE A 73 1.74 3.11 22.20
C ILE A 73 0.41 2.48 21.80
N GLY A 74 0.21 2.14 20.53
CA GLY A 74 -1.08 1.66 20.08
C GLY A 74 -2.18 2.71 20.26
N TYR A 75 -3.36 2.25 20.67
CA TYR A 75 -4.44 3.08 21.23
C TYR A 75 -4.63 2.72 22.71
N ALA A 76 -3.94 3.43 23.61
CA ALA A 76 -3.77 3.04 25.01
C ALA A 76 -4.98 3.34 25.94
N GLY A 77 -6.13 3.75 25.38
CA GLY A 77 -7.37 3.95 26.13
C GLY A 77 -7.39 5.23 26.98
N GLN A 78 -8.35 5.31 27.92
CA GLN A 78 -8.70 6.55 28.66
C GLN A 78 -7.61 7.14 29.57
N SER A 79 -6.52 6.41 29.81
CA SER A 79 -5.42 6.83 30.69
C SER A 79 -4.08 6.85 29.94
N ASP A 80 -4.14 6.98 28.62
CA ASP A 80 -2.97 7.03 27.73
C ASP A 80 -1.96 8.10 28.16
N GLY A 81 -2.39 9.34 28.42
CA GLY A 81 -1.53 10.45 28.79
C GLY A 81 -0.74 10.17 30.08
N LEU A 82 -1.39 9.58 31.08
CA LEU A 82 -0.74 9.19 32.34
C LEU A 82 0.23 8.02 32.14
N ALA A 83 -0.13 7.04 31.32
CA ALA A 83 0.73 5.91 31.02
C ALA A 83 2.01 6.37 30.27
N ILE A 84 1.86 7.26 29.30
CA ILE A 84 2.98 7.83 28.54
C ILE A 84 3.86 8.68 29.46
N SER A 85 3.28 9.54 30.30
CA SER A 85 4.06 10.37 31.22
C SER A 85 4.90 9.53 32.17
N ASN A 86 4.36 8.41 32.67
CA ASN A 86 5.09 7.53 33.56
C ASN A 86 6.31 6.91 32.88
N VAL A 87 6.24 6.61 31.58
CA VAL A 87 7.38 6.10 30.81
C VAL A 87 8.40 7.21 30.52
N VAL A 88 7.92 8.36 30.03
CA VAL A 88 8.78 9.49 29.62
C VAL A 88 9.56 10.06 30.80
N PHE A 89 8.95 10.12 31.98
CA PHE A 89 9.54 10.68 33.20
C PHE A 89 10.09 9.60 34.15
N ASP A 90 10.43 8.42 33.62
CA ASP A 90 11.14 7.34 34.35
C ASP A 90 10.42 6.84 35.61
N GLN A 91 9.09 6.94 35.64
CA GLN A 91 8.25 6.35 36.69
C GLN A 91 7.86 4.89 36.36
N TYR A 92 8.10 4.46 35.12
CA TYR A 92 7.83 3.11 34.66
C TYR A 92 8.78 2.70 33.52
N ASN A 93 9.41 1.54 33.64
CA ASN A 93 10.32 1.01 32.63
C ASN A 93 9.55 0.18 31.56
N PRO A 94 9.55 0.58 30.28
CA PRO A 94 8.84 -0.15 29.22
C PRO A 94 9.56 -1.45 28.84
N GLY A 95 8.94 -2.61 29.13
CA GLY A 95 9.50 -3.94 28.83
C GLY A 95 8.82 -4.73 27.71
N ARG A 96 7.85 -4.14 27.00
CA ARG A 96 7.05 -4.85 25.99
C ARG A 96 7.76 -4.93 24.63
N ARG A 97 7.37 -5.93 23.85
CA ARG A 97 7.86 -6.16 22.48
C ARG A 97 6.73 -5.91 21.48
N LEU A 98 7.09 -5.58 20.24
CA LEU A 98 6.12 -5.38 19.17
C LEU A 98 5.39 -6.71 18.84
N PRO A 99 4.06 -6.74 18.81
CA PRO A 99 3.29 -7.91 18.40
C PRO A 99 3.14 -8.03 16.87
N ILE A 100 3.57 -7.00 16.13
CA ILE A 100 3.46 -6.89 14.68
C ILE A 100 4.81 -6.52 14.06
N ALA A 101 5.02 -6.93 12.80
CA ALA A 101 6.18 -6.51 12.04
C ALA A 101 5.99 -5.07 11.51
N MET A 102 7.03 -4.24 11.65
CA MET A 102 7.11 -2.90 11.09
C MET A 102 7.86 -2.98 9.76
N TYR A 103 7.17 -2.72 8.65
CA TYR A 103 7.72 -2.83 7.30
C TYR A 103 8.13 -1.46 6.75
N SER A 104 9.11 -1.43 5.84
CA SER A 104 9.36 -0.25 5.00
C SER A 104 8.15 -0.01 4.07
N ALA A 105 7.85 1.24 3.74
CA ALA A 105 6.77 1.65 2.84
C ALA A 105 6.85 0.95 1.48
N SER A 106 8.08 0.69 1.02
CA SER A 106 8.32 -0.11 -0.18
C SER A 106 7.65 -1.50 -0.15
N TYR A 107 7.34 -2.06 1.03
CA TYR A 107 6.63 -3.33 1.17
C TYR A 107 5.23 -3.28 0.55
N VAL A 108 4.46 -2.20 0.76
CA VAL A 108 3.15 -2.05 0.13
C VAL A 108 3.26 -1.64 -1.34
N ASP A 109 4.32 -0.92 -1.71
CA ASP A 109 4.59 -0.53 -3.11
C ASP A 109 5.06 -1.71 -3.98
N ASN A 110 5.79 -2.67 -3.40
CA ASN A 110 6.25 -3.89 -4.06
C ASN A 110 5.09 -4.76 -4.56
N HIS A 111 3.88 -4.51 -4.06
CA HIS A 111 2.66 -5.17 -4.49
C HIS A 111 1.95 -4.42 -5.63
N ARG A 112 2.40 -3.24 -6.04
CA ARG A 112 1.75 -2.40 -7.05
C ARG A 112 2.73 -1.83 -8.08
N VAL A 113 3.61 -2.66 -8.64
CA VAL A 113 4.41 -2.26 -9.81
C VAL A 113 3.45 -1.92 -10.96
N LEU A 114 3.29 -0.62 -11.23
CA LEU A 114 2.46 -0.12 -12.31
C LEU A 114 3.12 -0.47 -13.64
N VAL A 115 2.43 -1.26 -14.45
CA VAL A 115 2.85 -1.56 -15.82
C VAL A 115 2.45 -0.41 -16.73
N ARG A 116 1.19 0.02 -16.64
CA ARG A 116 0.65 1.12 -17.46
C ARG A 116 -0.65 1.67 -16.87
N LEU A 117 -0.90 2.97 -17.06
CA LEU A 117 -2.19 3.60 -16.81
C LEU A 117 -2.98 3.74 -18.11
N PHE A 118 -4.21 3.26 -18.15
CA PHE A 118 -5.12 3.44 -19.29
C PHE A 118 -6.14 4.53 -18.95
N ARG A 119 -6.15 5.62 -19.73
CA ARG A 119 -7.18 6.65 -19.69
C ARG A 119 -8.21 6.36 -20.78
N VAL A 120 -9.49 6.29 -20.41
CA VAL A 120 -10.61 6.09 -21.33
C VAL A 120 -11.60 7.22 -21.14
N ASN A 121 -12.02 7.82 -22.24
CA ASN A 121 -13.08 8.83 -22.23
C ASN A 121 -14.42 8.14 -22.45
N VAL A 122 -15.30 8.20 -21.47
CA VAL A 122 -16.62 7.58 -21.48
C VAL A 122 -17.64 8.66 -21.77
N THR A 123 -18.45 8.49 -22.81
CA THR A 123 -19.47 9.49 -23.22
C THR A 123 -20.85 8.86 -23.26
N ASN A 124 -21.84 9.50 -22.65
CA ASN A 124 -23.24 9.09 -22.79
C ASN A 124 -23.80 9.59 -24.12
N THR A 125 -24.02 8.67 -25.05
CA THR A 125 -24.60 8.93 -26.39
C THR A 125 -26.11 8.68 -26.45
N GLY A 126 -26.73 8.29 -25.34
CA GLY A 126 -28.18 8.06 -25.25
C GLY A 126 -28.97 9.34 -24.98
N GLU A 127 -30.29 9.23 -25.01
CA GLU A 127 -31.22 10.36 -24.83
C GLU A 127 -31.53 10.66 -23.35
N ILE A 128 -31.05 9.81 -22.43
CA ILE A 128 -31.40 9.88 -21.00
C ILE A 128 -30.11 9.84 -20.17
N SER A 129 -30.07 10.62 -19.08
CA SER A 129 -29.02 10.53 -18.08
C SER A 129 -29.06 9.18 -17.36
N GLY A 130 -27.90 8.57 -17.13
CA GLY A 130 -27.84 7.26 -16.49
C GLY A 130 -26.47 6.93 -15.90
N ASP A 131 -26.45 5.79 -15.20
CA ASP A 131 -25.23 5.20 -14.66
C ASP A 131 -24.78 4.04 -15.52
N ASP A 132 -23.47 3.93 -15.75
CA ASP A 132 -22.84 2.79 -16.41
C ASP A 132 -21.63 2.30 -15.61
N VAL A 133 -21.27 1.02 -15.77
CA VAL A 133 -20.10 0.42 -15.12
C VAL A 133 -19.11 -0.01 -16.19
N VAL A 134 -18.01 0.72 -16.29
CA VAL A 134 -16.94 0.40 -17.22
C VAL A 134 -16.05 -0.68 -16.61
N LEU A 135 -15.93 -1.81 -17.31
CA LEU A 135 -15.13 -2.96 -16.88
C LEU A 135 -13.82 -3.04 -17.68
N ALA A 136 -12.71 -3.30 -16.99
CA ALA A 136 -11.39 -3.47 -17.61
C ALA A 136 -10.88 -4.90 -17.39
N PHE A 137 -10.56 -5.60 -18.48
CA PHE A 137 -10.11 -6.98 -18.50
C PHE A 137 -8.72 -7.13 -19.11
N VAL A 138 -8.01 -8.16 -18.66
CA VAL A 138 -6.82 -8.67 -19.29
C VAL A 138 -7.05 -10.10 -19.78
N ARG A 139 -6.54 -10.41 -20.96
CA ARG A 139 -6.59 -11.76 -21.56
C ARG A 139 -5.21 -12.16 -22.02
N SER A 140 -4.71 -13.30 -21.55
CA SER A 140 -3.51 -13.91 -22.14
C SER A 140 -3.86 -14.59 -23.46
N ARG A 141 -3.11 -14.32 -24.54
CA ARG A 141 -3.26 -15.03 -25.82
C ARG A 141 -2.59 -16.40 -25.82
N ASN A 142 -1.61 -16.60 -24.95
CA ASN A 142 -0.95 -17.90 -24.76
C ASN A 142 -1.47 -18.50 -23.45
N ALA A 143 -2.63 -19.15 -23.55
CA ALA A 143 -3.37 -19.67 -22.41
C ALA A 143 -2.84 -21.00 -21.86
N THR A 144 -1.82 -21.60 -22.50
CA THR A 144 -1.28 -22.90 -22.11
C THR A 144 0.24 -22.88 -22.13
N MET A 145 0.82 -23.07 -20.95
CA MET A 145 2.24 -23.40 -20.80
C MET A 145 2.32 -24.49 -19.73
N ASN A 146 2.86 -25.65 -20.09
CA ASN A 146 2.96 -26.83 -19.21
C ASN A 146 1.61 -27.41 -18.71
N GLY A 147 0.55 -27.33 -19.50
CA GLY A 147 -0.76 -27.95 -19.17
C GLY A 147 -1.64 -27.17 -18.19
N GLU A 148 -1.25 -25.94 -17.84
CA GLU A 148 -2.08 -25.03 -17.06
C GLU A 148 -2.88 -24.09 -17.96
N ILE A 149 -4.18 -23.96 -17.70
CA ILE A 149 -5.11 -23.14 -18.47
C ILE A 149 -5.20 -21.75 -17.83
N SER A 150 -4.84 -20.71 -18.58
CA SER A 150 -5.07 -19.32 -18.18
C SER A 150 -6.54 -18.94 -18.37
N PRO A 151 -7.13 -18.07 -17.52
CA PRO A 151 -8.48 -17.57 -17.72
C PRO A 151 -8.68 -16.94 -19.11
N ILE A 152 -9.87 -17.14 -19.71
CA ILE A 152 -10.24 -16.57 -21.01
C ILE A 152 -10.16 -15.03 -20.99
N LYS A 153 -10.56 -14.42 -19.87
CA LYS A 153 -10.34 -13.02 -19.52
C LYS A 153 -10.44 -12.87 -18.00
N GLN A 154 -9.69 -11.95 -17.43
CA GLN A 154 -9.68 -11.64 -16.00
C GLN A 154 -9.98 -10.15 -15.80
N LEU A 155 -10.94 -9.84 -14.93
CA LEU A 155 -11.24 -8.46 -14.56
C LEU A 155 -10.08 -7.92 -13.70
N PHE A 156 -9.58 -6.74 -14.03
CA PHE A 156 -8.54 -6.07 -13.23
C PHE A 156 -8.96 -4.69 -12.72
N GLY A 157 -10.09 -4.16 -13.17
CA GLY A 157 -10.64 -2.90 -12.66
C GLY A 157 -12.07 -2.67 -13.15
N PHE A 158 -12.82 -1.88 -12.40
CA PHE A 158 -14.12 -1.38 -12.81
C PHE A 158 -14.35 0.01 -12.23
N GLU A 159 -15.12 0.85 -12.93
CA GLU A 159 -15.51 2.18 -12.47
C GLU A 159 -16.98 2.40 -12.80
N ARG A 160 -17.78 2.81 -11.81
CA ARG A 160 -19.15 3.29 -12.05
C ARG A 160 -19.10 4.79 -12.38
N VAL A 161 -19.75 5.18 -13.46
CA VAL A 161 -19.88 6.58 -13.87
C VAL A 161 -21.35 6.96 -14.01
N SER A 162 -21.68 8.17 -13.58
CA SER A 162 -22.99 8.80 -13.77
C SER A 162 -22.83 9.93 -14.76
N LEU A 163 -23.55 9.89 -15.89
CA LEU A 163 -23.39 10.82 -17.00
C LEU A 163 -24.74 11.38 -17.46
N ALA A 164 -24.83 12.70 -17.52
CA ALA A 164 -25.90 13.39 -18.24
C ALA A 164 -25.80 13.13 -19.76
N VAL A 165 -26.87 13.43 -20.48
CA VAL A 165 -26.94 13.30 -21.94
C VAL A 165 -25.79 14.10 -22.59
N ASN A 166 -25.04 13.45 -23.50
CA ASN A 166 -23.85 14.01 -24.16
C ASN A 166 -22.68 14.39 -23.23
N GLN A 167 -22.72 14.01 -21.95
CA GLN A 167 -21.60 14.25 -21.04
C GLN A 167 -20.51 13.19 -21.22
N SER A 168 -19.26 13.64 -21.14
CA SER A 168 -18.08 12.77 -21.12
C SER A 168 -17.36 12.83 -19.77
N LYS A 169 -16.78 11.72 -19.33
CA LYS A 169 -15.92 11.63 -18.15
C LYS A 169 -14.70 10.76 -18.46
N ASP A 170 -13.53 11.21 -18.02
CA ASP A 170 -12.32 10.40 -18.08
C ASP A 170 -12.27 9.42 -16.91
N VAL A 171 -11.97 8.17 -17.24
CA VAL A 171 -11.79 7.06 -16.29
C VAL A 171 -10.39 6.48 -16.44
N PHE A 172 -9.80 6.08 -15.32
CA PHE A 172 -8.41 5.65 -15.26
C PHE A 172 -8.31 4.22 -14.71
N PHE A 173 -7.67 3.32 -15.46
CA PHE A 173 -7.45 1.93 -15.08
C PHE A 173 -5.94 1.64 -14.97
N PRO A 174 -5.38 1.63 -13.74
CA PRO A 174 -3.98 1.25 -13.53
C PRO A 174 -3.81 -0.27 -13.67
N LEU A 175 -3.04 -0.70 -14.67
CA LEU A 175 -2.63 -2.08 -14.81
C LEU A 175 -1.35 -2.32 -14.01
N THR A 176 -1.40 -3.20 -13.01
CA THR A 176 -0.24 -3.59 -12.22
C THR A 176 0.26 -4.98 -12.61
N VAL A 177 1.48 -5.34 -12.21
CA VAL A 177 2.04 -6.68 -12.44
C VAL A 177 1.16 -7.77 -11.80
N GLN A 178 0.50 -7.49 -10.67
CA GLN A 178 -0.39 -8.46 -10.02
C GLN A 178 -1.54 -8.91 -10.92
N HIS A 179 -2.05 -8.02 -11.75
CA HIS A 179 -3.13 -8.32 -12.70
C HIS A 179 -2.67 -9.27 -13.82
N LEU A 180 -1.35 -9.42 -14.03
CA LEU A 180 -0.74 -10.30 -15.03
C LEU A 180 -0.28 -11.64 -14.43
N LEU A 181 -0.41 -11.81 -13.11
CA LEU A 181 0.00 -13.05 -12.45
C LEU A 181 -1.01 -14.16 -12.73
N THR A 182 -0.47 -15.35 -12.94
CA THR A 182 -1.20 -16.60 -13.04
C THR A 182 -0.95 -17.44 -11.81
N ILE A 183 -1.96 -18.19 -11.35
CA ILE A 183 -1.84 -19.09 -10.21
C ILE A 183 -1.66 -20.51 -10.74
N ALA A 184 -0.56 -21.15 -10.36
CA ALA A 184 -0.28 -22.55 -10.66
C ALA A 184 -1.08 -23.48 -9.72
N ARG A 185 -1.16 -24.77 -10.06
CA ARG A 185 -1.95 -25.76 -9.27
C ARG A 185 -1.49 -25.90 -7.81
N ASP A 186 -0.22 -25.62 -7.55
CA ASP A 186 0.37 -25.64 -6.21
C ASP A 186 0.12 -24.34 -5.41
N GLY A 187 -0.67 -23.41 -5.96
CA GLY A 187 -0.99 -22.12 -5.35
C GLY A 187 0.09 -21.05 -5.54
N THR A 188 1.19 -21.36 -6.24
CA THR A 188 2.25 -20.39 -6.50
C THR A 188 1.84 -19.39 -7.59
N LYS A 189 2.24 -18.13 -7.42
CA LYS A 189 1.98 -17.06 -8.39
C LYS A 189 3.13 -16.96 -9.39
N TRP A 190 2.82 -16.81 -10.66
CA TRP A 190 3.81 -16.73 -11.74
C TRP A 190 3.50 -15.59 -12.70
N LEU A 191 4.52 -14.81 -13.04
CA LEU A 191 4.50 -13.90 -14.18
C LEU A 191 5.04 -14.65 -15.40
N ARG A 192 4.26 -14.71 -16.47
CA ARG A 192 4.60 -15.49 -17.67
C ARG A 192 4.90 -14.59 -18.86
N PRO A 193 5.96 -14.86 -19.64
CA PRO A 193 6.17 -14.20 -20.92
C PRO A 193 5.03 -14.53 -21.87
N GLY A 194 4.67 -13.62 -22.77
CA GLY A 194 3.55 -13.80 -23.68
C GLY A 194 2.87 -12.49 -24.08
N SER A 195 1.80 -12.61 -24.86
CA SER A 195 0.99 -11.47 -25.28
C SER A 195 -0.30 -11.39 -24.45
N TYR A 196 -0.56 -10.21 -23.89
CA TYR A 196 -1.72 -9.91 -23.06
C TYR A 196 -2.54 -8.80 -23.70
N ASP A 197 -3.79 -9.10 -24.03
CA ASP A 197 -4.76 -8.13 -24.51
C ASP A 197 -5.40 -7.40 -23.33
N ILE A 198 -5.42 -6.07 -23.41
CA ILE A 198 -6.14 -5.20 -22.50
C ILE A 198 -7.44 -4.79 -23.19
N LEU A 199 -8.56 -5.11 -22.54
CA LEU A 199 -9.91 -4.86 -23.02
C LEU A 199 -10.58 -3.91 -22.03
N ILE A 200 -11.24 -2.85 -22.50
CA ILE A 200 -12.04 -1.96 -21.64
C ILE A 200 -13.41 -1.80 -22.28
N GLY A 201 -14.47 -2.13 -21.55
CA GLY A 201 -15.78 -2.39 -22.13
C GLY A 201 -15.70 -3.53 -23.15
N GLU A 202 -16.17 -3.26 -24.37
CA GLU A 202 -16.07 -4.19 -25.50
C GLU A 202 -14.87 -3.92 -26.41
N GLN A 203 -14.07 -2.89 -26.12
CA GLN A 203 -12.99 -2.46 -27.00
C GLN A 203 -11.65 -3.10 -26.65
N HIS A 204 -10.88 -3.45 -27.68
CA HIS A 204 -9.47 -3.80 -27.54
C HIS A 204 -8.64 -2.52 -27.49
N MET A 205 -7.99 -2.30 -26.35
CA MET A 205 -7.24 -1.08 -26.09
C MET A 205 -5.76 -1.22 -26.45
N HIS A 206 -5.16 -2.37 -26.13
CA HIS A 206 -3.74 -2.59 -26.33
C HIS A 206 -3.36 -4.07 -26.22
N THR A 207 -2.24 -4.46 -26.83
CA THR A 207 -1.59 -5.75 -26.59
C THR A 207 -0.21 -5.52 -26.00
N LEU A 208 -0.01 -5.97 -24.76
CA LEU A 208 1.27 -5.97 -24.07
C LEU A 208 2.03 -7.24 -24.41
N LYS A 209 3.33 -7.11 -24.72
CA LYS A 209 4.23 -8.26 -24.90
C LYS A 209 5.23 -8.31 -23.76
N LEU A 210 5.21 -9.40 -23.01
CA LEU A 210 6.21 -9.72 -21.99
C LEU A 210 7.24 -10.69 -22.57
N TYR A 211 8.51 -10.35 -22.47
CA TYR A 211 9.63 -11.15 -22.95
C TYR A 211 10.41 -11.76 -21.77
N GLY A 212 11.23 -12.77 -22.05
CA GLY A 212 12.08 -13.42 -21.05
C GLY A 212 11.54 -14.78 -20.59
N GLN A 213 11.99 -15.22 -19.41
CA GLN A 213 11.57 -16.48 -18.81
C GLN A 213 10.40 -16.27 -17.84
N SER A 214 9.71 -17.36 -17.50
CA SER A 214 8.67 -17.32 -16.45
C SER A 214 9.32 -17.07 -15.10
N ILE A 215 8.76 -16.13 -14.35
CA ILE A 215 9.27 -15.76 -13.03
C ILE A 215 8.23 -16.15 -12.00
N GLN A 216 8.62 -16.96 -11.02
CA GLN A 216 7.79 -17.20 -9.85
C GLN A 216 7.70 -15.89 -9.07
N TRP A 217 6.50 -15.35 -8.94
CA TRP A 217 6.24 -14.16 -8.15
C TRP A 217 6.18 -14.55 -6.68
N ALA A 218 7.36 -14.80 -6.12
CA ALA A 218 7.52 -14.87 -4.68
C ALA A 218 7.40 -13.43 -4.15
N SER A 219 6.34 -13.13 -3.39
CA SER A 219 6.53 -12.15 -2.30
C SER A 219 7.73 -12.73 -1.56
N LYS A 220 8.88 -12.04 -1.50
CA LYS A 220 9.98 -12.48 -0.65
C LYS A 220 9.39 -12.70 0.74
N ARG A 221 9.08 -13.94 1.08
CA ARG A 221 8.98 -14.39 2.44
C ARG A 221 10.41 -14.24 2.94
N HIS A 222 10.71 -13.11 3.55
CA HIS A 222 11.79 -13.08 4.53
C HIS A 222 11.33 -13.98 5.68
N VAL A 223 11.43 -15.30 5.47
CA VAL A 223 11.45 -16.27 6.56
C VAL A 223 12.80 -16.02 7.20
N PHE A 224 12.80 -15.26 8.28
CA PHE A 224 13.92 -15.29 9.20
C PHE A 224 13.92 -16.69 9.82
N SER A 225 14.79 -17.57 9.34
CA SER A 225 15.18 -18.74 10.13
C SER A 225 16.25 -18.26 11.12
N SER A 226 15.88 -18.14 12.39
CA SER A 226 16.86 -18.08 13.47
C SER A 226 17.50 -19.47 13.57
N ASN A 227 18.74 -19.60 13.11
CA ASN A 227 19.59 -20.69 13.56
C ASN A 227 20.03 -20.35 14.99
N GLU A 228 19.21 -20.74 15.97
CA GLU A 228 19.72 -20.97 17.32
C GLU A 228 20.41 -22.33 17.29
N ASN A 229 21.72 -22.31 17.04
CA ASN A 229 22.58 -23.40 17.46
C ASN A 229 23.03 -23.08 18.88
N ILE A 230 22.60 -23.93 19.81
CA ILE A 230 23.27 -24.16 21.10
C ILE A 230 24.66 -24.72 20.82
#